data_AF-A0A759NTQ3-F1
#
_entry.id   AF-A0A759NTQ3-F1
#
_cell.length_a   1.000
_cell.length_b   1.000
_cell.length_c   1.000
_cell.angle_alpha   90.00
_cell.angle_beta   90.00
_cell.angle_gamma   90.00
#
_symmetry.space_group_name_H-M   'P 1'
#
loop_
_entity.id
_entity.type
_entity.pdbx_description
1 polymer ?
#
loop_
_entity_poly.entity_id
_entity_poly.type
_entity_poly.pdbx_seq_one_letter_code
_entity_poly.pdbx_strand_id
1 'polypeptide(L)'
;MATNVLSGLRVRCRLCRMATNVLSGLRVRCRLCRMATNVLSGLRMRCRLCRMAANVLSGLRVRCRLCRMATNVLSGLRVWCRL
;
A
#
# COMPACT_ATOMS: atom_id res chain seq x y z
N MET A 1 11.63 -20.96 -6.35
CA MET A 1 10.92 -20.59 -5.10
C MET A 1 10.97 -19.08 -4.95
N ALA A 2 9.91 -18.37 -5.34
CA ALA A 2 9.91 -16.90 -5.31
C ALA A 2 9.54 -16.40 -3.90
N THR A 3 10.53 -16.35 -3.02
CA THR A 3 10.43 -15.77 -1.67
C THR A 3 10.42 -14.23 -1.74
N ASN A 4 9.38 -13.63 -2.33
CA ASN A 4 9.22 -12.17 -2.30
C ASN A 4 8.43 -11.75 -1.06
N VAL A 5 9.04 -12.00 0.11
CA VAL A 5 8.68 -11.36 1.37
C VAL A 5 9.53 -10.11 1.50
N LEU A 6 8.89 -8.95 1.47
CA LEU A 6 9.56 -7.67 1.65
C LEU A 6 9.13 -7.04 2.97
N SER A 7 10.09 -6.61 3.77
CA SER A 7 9.82 -6.01 5.08
C SER A 7 10.59 -4.69 5.26
N GLY A 8 10.01 -3.75 6.01
CA GLY A 8 10.70 -2.53 6.46
C GLY A 8 11.03 -1.49 5.38
N LEU A 9 10.43 -1.61 4.19
CA LEU A 9 10.79 -0.79 3.04
C LEU A 9 10.33 0.68 3.20
N ARG A 10 11.16 1.63 2.75
CA ARG A 10 10.82 3.06 2.66
C ARG A 10 11.02 3.54 1.22
N VAL A 11 9.95 4.05 0.62
CA VAL A 11 9.94 4.48 -0.79
C VAL A 11 9.60 5.96 -0.87
N ARG A 12 10.42 6.72 -1.59
CA ARG A 12 10.21 8.13 -1.92
C ARG A 12 10.50 8.37 -3.39
N CYS A 13 9.48 8.35 -4.24
CA CYS A 13 9.64 8.61 -5.67
C CYS A 13 8.48 9.46 -6.19
N ARG A 14 8.52 9.96 -7.43
CA ARG A 14 7.36 10.60 -8.04
C ARG A 14 6.26 9.59 -8.37
N LEU A 15 6.66 8.44 -8.90
CA LEU A 15 5.81 7.36 -9.36
C LEU A 15 6.31 6.04 -8.75
N CYS A 16 5.41 5.26 -8.17
CA CYS A 16 5.76 4.07 -7.39
C CYS A 16 4.88 2.90 -7.87
N ARG A 17 5.51 1.80 -8.31
CA ARG A 17 4.82 0.57 -8.73
C ARG A 17 5.47 -0.64 -8.07
N MET A 18 4.71 -1.41 -7.30
CA MET A 18 5.21 -2.61 -6.61
C MET A 18 4.26 -3.80 -6.81
N ALA A 19 4.86 -4.99 -6.95
CA ALA A 19 4.17 -6.27 -7.02
C ALA A 19 4.93 -7.32 -6.21
N THR A 20 4.32 -7.85 -5.14
CA THR A 20 4.99 -8.76 -4.19
C THR A 20 4.00 -9.73 -3.56
N ASN A 21 4.43 -10.92 -3.15
CA ASN A 21 3.51 -11.86 -2.49
C ASN A 21 3.18 -11.42 -1.06
N VAL A 22 4.21 -11.13 -0.25
CA VAL A 22 4.03 -10.69 1.13
C VAL A 22 4.80 -9.41 1.36
N LEU A 23 4.14 -8.40 1.92
CA LEU A 23 4.76 -7.11 2.19
C LEU A 23 4.39 -6.63 3.59
N SER A 24 5.38 -6.37 4.43
CA SER A 24 5.20 -5.91 5.81
C SER A 24 5.96 -4.62 6.10
N GLY A 25 5.37 -3.71 6.87
CA GLY A 25 6.06 -2.53 7.37
C GLY A 25 6.52 -1.53 6.31
N LEU A 26 5.70 -1.29 5.28
CA LEU A 26 6.03 -0.40 4.17
C LEU A 26 5.68 1.07 4.48
N ARG A 27 6.58 2.01 4.16
CA ARG A 27 6.30 3.47 4.18
C ARG A 27 6.51 4.08 2.79
N VAL A 28 5.44 4.62 2.20
CA VAL A 28 5.49 5.21 0.85
C VAL A 28 5.14 6.69 0.89
N ARG A 29 5.96 7.51 0.22
CA ARG A 29 5.63 8.91 -0.11
C ARG A 29 5.87 9.15 -1.60
N CYS A 30 4.80 9.21 -2.40
CA CYS A 30 4.91 9.47 -3.84
C CYS A 30 3.77 10.36 -4.35
N ARG A 31 3.80 10.84 -5.60
CA ARG A 31 2.62 11.53 -6.17
C ARG A 31 1.57 10.52 -6.62
N LEU A 32 2.02 9.48 -7.32
CA LEU A 32 1.19 8.39 -7.82
C LEU A 32 1.74 7.05 -7.34
N CYS A 33 0.87 6.19 -6.81
CA CYS A 33 1.24 4.87 -6.31
C CYS A 33 0.30 3.79 -6.87
N ARG A 34 0.88 2.68 -7.35
CA ARG A 34 0.14 1.47 -7.74
C ARG A 34 0.76 0.25 -7.06
N MET A 35 -0.01 -0.45 -6.23
CA MET A 35 0.46 -1.62 -5.49
C MET A 35 -0.42 -2.83 -5.78
N ALA A 36 0.19 -3.99 -5.94
CA ALA A 36 -0.51 -5.28 -6.03
C ALA A 36 0.19 -6.29 -5.12
N THR A 37 -0.51 -6.82 -4.11
CA THR A 37 0.12 -7.71 -3.12
C THR A 37 -0.85 -8.77 -2.62
N ASN A 38 -0.43 -10.03 -2.43
CA ASN A 38 -1.34 -11.02 -1.84
C ASN A 38 -1.62 -10.71 -0.37
N VAL A 39 -0.57 -10.50 0.43
CA VAL A 39 -0.68 -10.14 1.85
C VAL A 39 0.07 -8.84 2.12
N LEU A 40 -0.62 -7.86 2.69
CA LEU A 40 -0.06 -6.57 3.08
C LEU A 40 -0.31 -6.28 4.56
N SER A 41 0.74 -6.06 5.33
CA SER A 41 0.63 -5.66 6.74
C SER A 41 1.42 -4.39 7.06
N GLY A 42 0.84 -3.48 7.85
CA GLY A 42 1.57 -2.33 8.40
C GLY A 42 2.00 -1.30 7.34
N LEU A 43 1.13 -0.96 6.39
CA LEU A 43 1.41 0.07 5.38
C LEU A 43 1.12 1.49 5.89
N ARG A 44 2.06 2.41 5.69
CA ARG A 44 1.84 3.87 5.81
C ARG A 44 2.07 4.57 4.48
N MET A 45 1.03 5.15 3.92
CA MET A 45 1.02 5.73 2.58
C MET A 45 0.67 7.21 2.63
N ARG A 46 1.44 8.05 1.94
CA ARG A 46 1.10 9.45 1.64
C ARG A 46 1.30 9.73 0.16
N CYS A 47 0.23 10.08 -0.54
CA CYS A 47 0.31 10.40 -1.97
C CYS A 47 -0.84 11.30 -2.43
N ARG A 48 -0.85 11.71 -3.71
CA ARG A 48 -2.01 12.39 -4.28
C ARG A 48 -3.01 11.38 -4.81
N LEU A 49 -2.54 10.43 -5.61
CA LEU A 49 -3.33 9.35 -6.17
C LEU A 49 -2.80 7.99 -5.71
N CYS A 50 -3.67 7.16 -5.16
CA CYS A 50 -3.34 5.80 -4.76
C CYS A 50 -4.28 4.76 -5.37
N ARG A 51 -3.71 3.69 -5.95
CA ARG A 51 -4.42 2.49 -6.36
C ARG A 51 -3.77 1.25 -5.72
N MET A 52 -4.48 0.52 -4.89
CA MET A 52 -4.02 -0.79 -4.40
C MET A 52 -4.99 -1.91 -4.70
N ALA A 53 -4.43 -3.09 -4.92
CA ALA A 53 -5.12 -4.36 -4.91
C ALA A 53 -4.40 -5.31 -3.94
N ALA A 54 -5.14 -5.93 -3.03
CA ALA A 54 -4.59 -7.00 -2.20
C ALA A 54 -5.61 -8.04 -1.77
N ASN A 55 -5.21 -9.30 -1.58
CA ASN A 55 -6.15 -10.30 -1.06
C ASN A 55 -6.40 -10.09 0.44
N VAL A 56 -5.34 -9.93 1.22
CA VAL A 56 -5.41 -9.68 2.66
C VAL A 56 -4.65 -8.42 3.01
N LEU A 57 -5.29 -7.55 3.78
CA LEU A 57 -4.72 -6.25 4.14
C LEU A 57 -4.97 -5.92 5.61
N SER A 58 -3.90 -5.68 6.36
CA SER A 58 -3.94 -5.39 7.80
C SER A 58 -3.11 -4.17 8.20
N GLY A 59 -3.64 -3.35 9.11
CA GLY A 59 -2.88 -2.23 9.69
C GLY A 59 -2.51 -1.14 8.68
N LEU A 60 -3.48 -0.65 7.94
CA LEU A 60 -3.30 0.31 6.85
C LEU A 60 -3.52 1.75 7.32
N ARG A 61 -2.57 2.65 7.03
CA ARG A 61 -2.73 4.10 7.21
C ARG A 61 -2.44 4.83 5.91
N VAL A 62 -3.47 5.38 5.28
CA VAL A 62 -3.37 6.01 3.96
C VAL A 62 -3.82 7.46 4.03
N ARG A 63 -3.00 8.38 3.53
CA ARG A 63 -3.37 9.77 3.28
C ARG A 63 -3.25 10.05 1.78
N CYS A 64 -4.38 10.20 1.09
CA CYS A 64 -4.44 10.51 -0.35
C CYS A 64 -5.36 11.71 -0.62
N ARG A 65 -5.34 12.26 -1.84
CA ARG A 65 -6.48 13.04 -2.33
C ARG A 65 -7.51 12.11 -2.95
N LEU A 66 -7.05 11.25 -3.86
CA LEU A 66 -7.85 10.23 -4.50
C LEU A 66 -7.32 8.83 -4.16
N CYS A 67 -8.21 7.95 -3.74
CA CYS A 67 -7.88 6.63 -3.23
C CYS A 67 -8.79 5.54 -3.82
N ARG A 68 -8.19 4.51 -4.43
CA ARG A 68 -8.91 3.32 -4.91
C ARG A 68 -8.27 2.05 -4.36
N MET A 69 -9.04 1.31 -3.56
CA MET A 69 -8.60 0.07 -2.93
C MET A 69 -9.52 -1.08 -3.35
N ALA A 70 -8.94 -2.22 -3.68
CA ALA A 70 -9.67 -3.47 -3.87
C ALA A 70 -9.06 -4.52 -2.94
N THR A 71 -9.85 -5.06 -2.01
CA THR A 71 -9.39 -6.08 -1.06
C THR A 71 -10.47 -7.08 -0.73
N ASN A 72 -10.10 -8.37 -0.60
CA ASN A 72 -11.03 -9.41 -0.14
C ASN A 72 -11.18 -9.37 1.38
N VAL A 73 -10.07 -9.28 2.12
CA VAL A 73 -10.05 -9.23 3.59
C VAL A 73 -9.32 -7.98 4.05
N LEU A 74 -9.99 -7.19 4.88
CA LEU A 74 -9.48 -5.91 5.37
C LEU A 74 -9.65 -5.80 6.89
N SER A 75 -8.56 -5.50 7.58
CA SER A 75 -8.56 -5.22 9.03
C SER A 75 -7.69 -4.01 9.37
N GLY A 76 -8.16 -3.16 10.29
CA GLY A 76 -7.39 -2.01 10.77
C GLY A 76 -7.09 -0.97 9.70
N LEU A 77 -8.11 -0.54 8.95
CA LEU A 77 -8.02 0.51 7.95
C LEU A 77 -8.17 1.91 8.55
N ARG A 78 -7.23 2.82 8.25
CA ARG A 78 -7.39 4.27 8.47
C ARG A 78 -7.06 5.03 7.20
N VAL A 79 -8.08 5.57 6.56
CA VAL A 79 -7.94 6.38 5.34
C VAL A 79 -8.31 7.82 5.65
N TRP A 80 -7.43 8.74 5.28
CA TRP A 80 -7.69 10.17 5.27
C TRP A 80 -7.60 10.64 3.81
N CYS A 81 -8.75 10.70 3.15
CA CYS A 81 -8.85 11.27 1.81
C CYS A 81 -9.31 12.72 1.94
N ARG A 82 -8.46 13.65 1.48
CA ARG A 82 -8.72 15.10 1.50
C ARG A 82 -9.01 15.49 0.06
N LEU A 83 -10.28 15.71 -0.30
CA LEU A 83 -10.69 16.16 -1.63
C LEU A 83 -10.02 17.51 -1.94
#